data_AF-A0A4Y7JZU5-F1
#
_entry.id   AF-A0A4Y7JZU5-F1
#
_cell.length_a   1.000
_cell.length_b   1.000
_cell.length_c   1.000
_cell.angle_alpha   90.00
_cell.angle_beta   90.00
_cell.angle_gamma   90.00
#
_symmetry.space_group_name_H-M   'P 1'
#
loop_
_entity.id
_entity.type
_entity.pdbx_description
1 polymer ?
#
loop_
_entity_poly.entity_id
_entity_poly.type
_entity_poly.pdbx_seq_one_letter_code
_entity_poly.pdbx_strand_id
1 'polypeptide(L)'
;MSGIEILRFVQPYFGSNHFRHTYASAIRPILNYDMPEVYEPEERVLPGIPRPPPGRPPKKRICGAYEKERRPMKCSNCKKIGNHNKATCRVLMLE
;
A
#
# COMPACT_ATOMS: atom_id res chain seq x y z
N MET A 1 14.09 -27.41 -51.84
CA MET A 1 12.90 -27.60 -50.98
C MET A 1 11.96 -26.46 -51.26
N SER A 2 10.86 -26.72 -51.96
CA SER A 2 9.87 -25.68 -52.27
C SER A 2 9.12 -25.34 -50.99
N GLY A 3 8.75 -24.06 -50.77
CA GLY A 3 8.09 -23.63 -49.53
C GLY A 3 6.78 -24.36 -49.19
N ILE A 4 6.22 -25.10 -50.15
CA ILE A 4 5.02 -25.94 -50.01
C ILE A 4 5.28 -27.16 -49.10
N GLU A 5 6.52 -27.67 -49.04
CA GLU A 5 6.85 -28.86 -48.22
C GLU A 5 6.80 -28.57 -46.71
N ILE A 6 7.19 -27.37 -46.29
CA ILE A 6 7.21 -26.99 -44.86
C ILE A 6 5.79 -26.89 -44.29
N LEU A 7 4.84 -26.38 -45.08
CA LEU A 7 3.44 -26.22 -44.67
C LEU A 7 2.75 -27.57 -44.38
N ARG A 8 3.26 -28.70 -44.91
CA ARG A 8 2.74 -30.04 -44.59
C ARG A 8 3.02 -30.48 -43.15
N PHE A 9 4.02 -29.89 -42.50
CA PHE A 9 4.37 -30.19 -41.11
C PHE A 9 3.72 -29.23 -40.10
N VAL A 10 3.04 -28.19 -40.58
CA VAL A 10 2.33 -27.24 -39.73
C VAL A 10 0.91 -27.74 -39.48
N GLN A 11 0.53 -27.90 -38.21
CA GLN A 11 -0.85 -28.26 -37.88
C GLN A 11 -1.83 -27.18 -38.37
N PRO A 12 -2.99 -27.54 -38.95
CA PRO A 12 -3.99 -26.57 -39.43
C PRO A 12 -4.44 -25.56 -38.37
N TYR A 13 -4.35 -25.93 -37.08
CA TYR A 13 -4.63 -25.07 -35.93
C TYR A 13 -3.81 -23.77 -35.92
N PHE A 14 -2.55 -23.81 -36.33
CA PHE A 14 -1.68 -22.62 -36.38
C PHE A 14 -1.84 -21.80 -37.66
N GLY A 15 -2.80 -22.15 -38.52
CA GLY A 15 -3.10 -21.45 -39.75
C GLY A 15 -3.97 -20.20 -39.54
N SER A 16 -3.84 -19.25 -40.47
CA SER A 16 -4.64 -18.02 -40.49
C SER A 16 -6.16 -18.27 -40.57
N ASN A 17 -6.57 -19.37 -41.21
CA ASN A 17 -7.98 -19.77 -41.28
C ASN A 17 -8.55 -20.10 -39.90
N HIS A 18 -7.78 -20.82 -39.07
CA HIS A 18 -8.22 -21.16 -37.72
C HIS A 18 -8.32 -19.90 -36.85
N PHE A 19 -7.31 -19.03 -36.92
CA PHE A 19 -7.35 -17.71 -36.28
C PHE A 19 -8.56 -16.88 -36.72
N ARG A 20 -8.86 -16.80 -38.01
CA ARG A 20 -10.05 -16.07 -38.49
C ARG A 20 -11.35 -16.69 -37.97
N HIS A 21 -11.43 -18.01 -37.88
CA HIS A 21 -12.61 -18.69 -37.31
C HIS A 21 -12.78 -18.43 -35.80
N THR A 22 -11.70 -18.31 -35.02
CA THR A 22 -11.84 -18.01 -33.57
C THR A 22 -12.45 -16.63 -33.32
N TYR A 23 -12.22 -15.67 -34.23
CA TYR A 23 -12.81 -14.33 -34.20
C TYR A 23 -14.04 -14.17 -35.11
N ALA A 24 -14.49 -15.22 -35.81
CA ALA A 24 -15.66 -15.15 -36.69
C ALA A 24 -16.97 -14.99 -35.90
N SER A 25 -16.99 -15.46 -34.65
CA SER A 25 -18.09 -15.22 -33.72
C SER A 25 -18.20 -13.72 -33.44
N ALA A 26 -19.39 -13.15 -33.68
CA ALA A 26 -19.65 -11.75 -33.40
C ALA A 26 -19.51 -11.49 -31.89
N ILE A 27 -18.57 -10.60 -31.52
CA ILE A 27 -18.53 -10.03 -30.18
C ILE A 27 -19.74 -9.09 -30.09
N ARG A 28 -20.77 -9.52 -29.36
CA ARG A 28 -21.92 -8.67 -29.10
C ARG A 28 -21.44 -7.49 -28.24
N PRO A 29 -21.82 -6.24 -28.57
CA PRO A 29 -21.53 -5.12 -27.69
C PRO A 29 -22.14 -5.40 -26.31
N ILE A 30 -21.40 -5.06 -25.27
CA ILE A 30 -21.94 -5.05 -23.91
C ILE A 30 -22.96 -3.89 -23.91
N LEU A 31 -24.25 -4.23 -23.85
CA LEU A 31 -25.35 -3.26 -23.98
C LEU A 31 -25.27 -2.11 -22.97
N ASN A 32 -24.66 -2.36 -21.81
CA ASN A 32 -24.45 -1.39 -20.73
C ASN A 32 -23.05 -0.76 -20.73
N TYR A 33 -22.30 -0.78 -21.85
CA TYR A 33 -20.96 -0.16 -21.88
C TYR A 33 -21.02 1.35 -21.59
N ASP A 34 -22.00 2.06 -22.15
CA ASP A 34 -22.20 3.50 -21.95
C ASP A 34 -23.18 3.82 -20.81
N MET A 35 -23.78 2.79 -20.21
CA MET A 35 -24.76 2.92 -19.13
C MET A 35 -24.27 2.13 -17.91
N PRO A 36 -23.39 2.73 -17.08
CA PRO A 36 -23.07 2.12 -15.80
C PRO A 36 -24.38 1.89 -15.03
N GLU A 37 -24.52 0.71 -14.45
CA GLU A 37 -25.60 0.45 -13.49
C GLU A 37 -25.58 1.57 -12.45
N VAL A 38 -26.72 2.24 -12.27
CA VAL A 38 -26.87 3.26 -11.24
C VAL A 38 -26.93 2.51 -9.92
N TYR A 39 -25.78 2.32 -9.29
CA TYR A 39 -25.70 1.75 -7.95
C TYR A 39 -26.21 2.77 -6.94
N GLU A 40 -27.20 2.34 -6.15
CA GLU A 40 -27.66 3.10 -5.00
C GLU A 40 -26.49 3.27 -4.00
N PRO A 41 -26.41 4.39 -3.27
CA PRO A 41 -25.32 4.65 -2.32
C PRO A 41 -25.07 3.51 -1.33
N GLU A 42 -26.11 2.78 -0.95
CA GLU A 42 -26.08 1.64 -0.03
C GLU A 42 -25.45 0.38 -0.62
N GLU A 43 -25.42 0.26 -1.95
CA GLU A 43 -24.83 -0.87 -2.69
C GLU A 43 -23.32 -0.66 -2.93
N ARG A 44 -22.81 0.54 -2.66
CA ARG A 44 -21.40 0.88 -2.88
C ARG A 44 -20.53 0.34 -1.74
N VAL A 45 -19.70 -0.65 -2.06
CA VAL A 45 -18.64 -1.11 -1.18
C VAL A 45 -17.51 -0.07 -1.18
N LEU A 46 -17.48 0.79 -0.16
CA LEU A 46 -16.38 1.72 0.03
C LEU A 46 -15.12 0.99 0.53
N PRO A 47 -13.93 1.33 0.03
CA PRO A 47 -12.70 0.82 0.62
C PRO A 47 -12.63 1.22 2.10
N GLY A 48 -12.13 0.30 2.93
CA GLY A 48 -11.93 0.59 4.35
C GLY A 48 -11.03 1.81 4.54
N ILE A 49 -11.26 2.55 5.63
CA ILE A 49 -10.46 3.73 5.98
C ILE A 49 -8.98 3.31 6.05
N PRO A 50 -8.08 3.91 5.23
CA PRO A 50 -6.67 3.58 5.26
C PRO A 50 -6.11 3.83 6.67
N ARG A 51 -5.61 2.77 7.32
CA ARG A 51 -4.85 2.92 8.55
C ARG A 51 -3.42 3.30 8.19
N PRO A 52 -2.82 4.31 8.85
CA PRO A 52 -1.40 4.55 8.68
C PRO A 52 -0.63 3.27 9.03
N PRO A 53 0.44 2.94 8.28
CA PRO A 53 1.23 1.77 8.59
C PRO A 53 1.75 1.87 10.04
N PRO A 54 1.81 0.76 10.78
CA PRO A 54 2.37 0.77 12.13
C PRO A 54 3.76 1.40 12.08
N GLY A 55 3.93 2.49 12.83
CA GLY A 55 5.19 3.21 12.90
C GLY A 55 6.29 2.35 13.54
N ARG A 56 7.55 2.72 13.32
CA ARG A 56 8.68 2.09 14.01
C ARG A 56 8.48 2.25 15.53
N PRO A 57 8.45 1.16 16.32
CA PRO A 57 8.43 1.27 17.77
C PRO A 57 9.64 2.12 18.24
N PRO A 58 9.45 3.03 19.21
CA PRO A 58 10.55 3.84 19.71
C PRO A 58 11.63 2.92 20.30
N LYS A 59 12.72 2.71 19.55
CA LYS A 59 13.87 1.99 20.08
C LYS A 59 14.51 2.90 21.13
N LYS A 60 14.62 2.41 22.38
CA LYS A 60 15.56 2.99 23.33
C LYS A 60 16.94 3.00 22.66
N ARG A 61 17.54 4.18 22.53
CA ARG A 61 18.85 4.34 21.91
C ARG A 61 19.88 3.60 22.76
N ILE A 62 20.71 2.76 22.13
CA ILE A 62 21.87 2.16 22.78
C ILE A 62 22.96 3.24 22.82
N CYS A 63 23.48 3.55 24.01
CA CYS A 63 24.60 4.50 24.14
C CYS A 63 25.91 3.86 23.66
N GLY A 64 26.78 4.66 23.03
CA GLY A 64 28.11 4.20 22.63
C GLY A 64 29.03 4.01 23.85
N ALA A 65 30.08 3.18 23.70
CA ALA A 65 31.00 2.85 24.81
C ALA A 65 31.67 4.08 25.47
N TYR A 66 31.82 5.17 24.73
CA TYR A 66 32.44 6.43 25.20
C TYR A 66 31.43 7.55 25.43
N GLU A 67 30.14 7.27 25.26
CA GLU A 67 29.10 8.27 25.47
C GLU A 67 28.82 8.41 26.96
N LYS A 68 29.08 9.62 27.49
CA LYS A 68 28.83 9.91 28.90
C LYS A 68 27.34 9.76 29.19
N GLU A 69 27.00 9.07 30.28
CA GLU A 69 25.63 9.03 30.77
C GLU A 69 25.09 10.45 30.89
N ARG A 70 23.86 10.66 30.39
CA ARG A 70 23.19 11.95 30.53
C ARG A 70 23.02 12.23 32.02
N ARG A 71 23.62 13.33 32.49
CA ARG A 71 23.43 13.79 33.86
C ARG A 71 21.94 13.99 34.10
N PRO A 72 21.42 13.49 35.23
CA PRO A 72 20.01 13.67 35.53
C PRO A 72 19.76 15.16 35.77
N MET A 73 18.74 15.70 35.11
CA MET A 73 18.45 17.13 35.16
C MET A 73 17.51 17.45 36.32
N LYS A 74 17.75 18.57 37.01
CA LYS A 74 16.83 19.12 38.00
C LYS A 74 15.82 20.01 37.29
N CYS A 75 14.54 19.68 37.42
CA CYS A 75 13.48 20.50 36.87
C CYS A 75 13.44 21.85 37.60
N SER A 76 13.49 22.98 36.88
CA SER A 76 13.44 24.31 37.49
C SER A 76 12.04 24.70 38.02
N ASN A 77 10.99 23.95 37.66
CA ASN A 77 9.66 24.10 38.23
C ASN A 77 9.55 23.37 39.58
N CYS A 78 9.49 22.03 39.56
CA CYS A 78 9.26 21.24 40.79
C CYS A 78 10.52 21.00 41.64
N LYS A 79 11.70 21.46 41.19
CA LYS A 79 13.01 21.27 41.84
C LYS A 79 13.40 19.81 42.09
N LYS A 80 12.71 18.84 41.48
CA LYS A 80 13.05 17.41 41.56
C LYS A 80 13.97 17.00 40.41
N ILE A 81 14.82 16.02 40.68
CA ILE A 81 15.66 15.37 39.68
C ILE A 81 14.82 14.32 38.95
N GLY A 82 14.83 14.32 37.63
CA GLY A 82 14.07 13.33 36.85
C GLY A 82 14.19 13.52 35.34
N ASN A 83 13.36 12.77 34.60
CA ASN A 83 13.38 12.74 33.13
C ASN A 83 12.54 13.86 32.48
N HIS A 84 12.25 14.94 33.21
CA HIS A 84 11.45 16.06 32.72
C HIS A 84 12.12 17.39 33.04
N ASN A 85 11.83 18.40 32.23
CA ASN A 85 12.30 19.76 32.41
C ASN A 85 11.12 20.68 32.76
N LYS A 86 11.34 22.00 32.88
CA LYS A 86 10.25 22.96 33.16
C LYS A 86 9.11 22.87 32.15
N ALA A 87 9.42 22.71 30.86
CA ALA A 87 8.43 22.67 29.78
C ALA A 87 7.58 21.40 29.79
N THR A 88 8.12 20.27 30.29
CA THR A 88 7.42 18.98 30.35
C THR A 88 6.99 18.60 31.77
N CYS A 89 7.10 19.52 32.73
CA CYS A 89 6.71 19.28 34.11
C CYS A 89 5.19 19.26 34.24
N ARG A 90 4.63 18.16 34.74
CA ARG A 90 3.18 18.01 35.01
C ARG A 90 2.72 18.56 36.35
N VAL A 91 3.66 19.01 37.18
CA VAL A 91 3.33 19.70 38.42
C VAL A 91 2.91 21.11 38.03
N LEU A 92 1.60 21.36 38.09
CA LEU A 92 1.09 22.73 38.11
C LEU A 92 1.73 23.40 39.33
N MET A 93 2.33 24.58 39.14
CA MET A 93 2.71 25.39 40.30
C MET A 93 1.41 25.65 41.06
N LEU A 94 1.23 24.98 42.20
CA LEU A 94 0.33 25.50 43.22
C LEU A 94 1.09 26.71 43.76
N GLU A 95 0.75 27.87 43.23
CA GLU A 95 1.03 29.14 43.89
C GLU A 95 0.38 29.15 45.28
#